data_AF-A0A257QZB4-F1
#
_entry.id   AF-A0A257QZB4-F1
#
_cell.length_a   1.000
_cell.length_b   1.000
_cell.length_c   1.000
_cell.angle_alpha   90.00
_cell.angle_beta   90.00
_cell.angle_gamma   90.00
#
_symmetry.space_group_name_H-M   'P 1'
#
loop_
_entity.id
_entity.type
_entity.pdbx_description
1 polymer ?
#
loop_
_entity_poly.entity_id
_entity_poly.type
_entity_poly.pdbx_seq_one_letter_code
_entity_poly.pdbx_strand_id
1 'polypeptide(L)'
;MNQAGFIQNQASRVLANPHVALLSVVVLMLLPYMAWLAMAILALVTLRHGIKHGTQLIIPAFTAHVILLMFSMPLNLALLEGLIRIVPVYLFACALRVSSSWNVVAWVFGLLAFVLILVLQTIVPELIQNQYAVFKSIISQ
;
A
#
# COMPACT_ATOMS: atom_id res chain seq x y z
N MET A 1 1.25 1.89 33.78
CA MET A 1 1.30 2.76 32.57
C MET A 1 0.46 2.11 31.49
N ASN A 2 -0.67 2.72 31.12
CA ASN A 2 -1.59 2.17 30.12
C ASN A 2 -0.91 2.13 28.75
N GLN A 3 -0.69 0.93 28.21
CA GLN A 3 -0.11 0.72 26.88
C GLN A 3 -0.89 1.45 25.78
N ALA A 4 -2.21 1.58 25.94
CA ALA A 4 -3.07 2.37 25.05
C ALA A 4 -2.65 3.86 24.96
N GLY A 5 -2.25 4.47 26.09
CA GLY A 5 -1.81 5.87 26.11
C GLY A 5 -0.46 6.08 25.43
N PHE A 6 0.42 5.06 25.45
CA PHE A 6 1.71 5.12 24.76
C PHE A 6 1.54 5.10 23.24
N ILE A 7 0.71 4.20 22.70
CA ILE A 7 0.43 4.11 21.26
C ILE A 7 -0.25 5.39 20.77
N GLN A 8 -1.22 5.91 21.53
CA GLN A 8 -1.91 7.14 21.16
C GLN A 8 -0.96 8.34 21.12
N ASN A 9 -0.04 8.45 22.07
CA ASN A 9 0.98 9.50 22.08
C ASN A 9 1.97 9.38 20.92
N GLN A 10 2.41 8.16 20.59
CA GLN A 10 3.28 7.93 19.44
C GLN A 10 2.59 8.27 18.12
N ALA A 11 1.37 7.78 17.91
CA ALA A 11 0.57 8.10 16.73
C ALA A 11 0.33 9.60 16.61
N SER A 12 0.02 10.28 17.72
CA SER A 12 -0.14 11.73 17.75
C SER A 12 1.13 12.47 17.34
N ARG A 13 2.30 12.04 17.83
CA ARG A 13 3.60 12.64 17.48
C ARG A 13 3.97 12.43 16.01
N VAL A 14 3.78 11.22 15.50
CA VAL A 14 4.03 10.89 14.08
C VAL A 14 3.14 11.73 13.18
N LEU A 15 1.87 11.89 13.56
CA LEU A 15 0.92 12.70 12.79
C LEU A 15 1.17 14.20 12.97
N ALA A 16 1.66 14.67 14.11
CA ALA A 16 1.86 16.10 14.36
C ALA A 16 2.99 16.72 13.54
N ASN A 17 4.00 15.93 13.13
CA ASN A 17 5.14 16.43 12.39
C ASN A 17 5.31 15.69 11.04
N PRO A 18 5.17 16.37 9.90
CA PRO A 18 5.26 15.75 8.58
C PRO A 18 6.64 15.12 8.30
N HIS A 19 7.72 15.67 8.87
CA HIS A 19 9.06 15.09 8.72
C HIS A 19 9.20 13.78 9.50
N VAL A 20 8.59 13.69 10.68
CA VAL A 20 8.59 12.45 11.47
C VAL A 20 7.77 11.38 10.77
N ALA A 21 6.62 11.73 10.19
CA ALA A 21 5.84 10.82 9.36
C ALA A 21 6.65 10.30 8.16
N LEU A 22 7.35 11.19 7.45
CA LEU A 22 8.18 10.81 6.30
C LEU A 22 9.30 9.86 6.71
N LEU A 23 10.06 10.21 7.75
CA LEU A 23 11.15 9.37 8.23
C LEU A 23 10.65 8.01 8.70
N SER A 24 9.52 7.97 9.41
CA SER A 24 8.90 6.71 9.85
C SER A 24 8.53 5.85 8.64
N VAL A 25 7.80 6.40 7.66
CA VAL A 25 7.38 5.65 6.47
C VAL A 25 8.57 5.10 5.69
N VAL A 26 9.63 5.89 5.49
CA VAL A 26 10.84 5.45 4.78
C VAL A 26 11.56 4.34 5.54
N VAL A 27 11.78 4.51 6.84
CA VAL A 27 12.44 3.50 7.67
C VAL A 27 11.64 2.20 7.70
N LEU A 28 10.32 2.28 7.82
CA LEU A 28 9.45 1.10 7.81
C LEU A 28 9.36 0.41 6.43
N MET A 29 9.49 1.15 5.33
CA MET A 29 9.53 0.56 3.98
C MET A 29 10.85 -0.17 3.70
N LEU A 30 11.95 0.23 4.33
CA LEU A 30 13.24 -0.47 4.22
C LEU A 30 13.28 -1.77 5.03
N LEU A 31 12.37 -1.93 5.99
CA LEU A 31 12.30 -3.11 6.84
C LEU A 31 11.41 -4.18 6.19
N PRO A 32 11.93 -5.40 5.96
CA PRO A 32 11.10 -6.50 5.48
C PRO A 32 9.98 -6.76 6.50
N TYR A 33 8.78 -7.06 6.01
CA TYR A 33 7.55 -7.26 6.80
C TYR A 33 6.97 -6.03 7.51
N MET A 34 7.56 -4.83 7.40
CA MET A 34 7.01 -3.60 8.02
C MET A 34 6.34 -2.65 7.02
N ALA A 35 6.33 -3.00 5.75
CA ALA A 35 5.67 -2.23 4.70
C ALA A 35 4.18 -1.98 4.99
N TRP A 36 3.44 -2.94 5.55
CA TRP A 36 2.02 -2.76 5.90
C TRP A 36 1.80 -1.66 6.94
N LEU A 37 2.72 -1.49 7.89
CA LEU A 37 2.65 -0.46 8.91
C LEU A 37 3.04 0.91 8.33
N ALA A 38 4.00 0.96 7.39
CA ALA A 38 4.26 2.17 6.59
C ALA A 38 3.02 2.61 5.80
N MET A 39 2.30 1.65 5.20
CA MET A 39 1.05 1.90 4.49
C MET A 39 -0.06 2.42 5.42
N ALA A 40 -0.15 1.91 6.64
CA ALA A 40 -1.09 2.42 7.64
C ALA A 40 -0.79 3.89 8.02
N ILE A 41 0.49 4.24 8.19
CA ILE A 41 0.90 5.64 8.45
C ILE A 41 0.55 6.53 7.25
N LEU A 42 0.83 6.08 6.02
CA LEU A 42 0.45 6.80 4.79
C LEU A 42 -1.05 7.08 4.73
N ALA A 43 -1.88 6.06 5.02
CA ALA A 43 -3.33 6.21 5.05
C ALA A 43 -3.78 7.20 6.13
N LEU A 44 -3.23 7.10 7.35
CA LEU A 44 -3.55 8.00 8.46
C LEU A 44 -3.16 9.45 8.18
N VAL A 45 -1.99 9.69 7.58
CA VAL A 45 -1.56 11.04 7.18
C VAL A 45 -2.50 11.60 6.12
N THR A 46 -2.85 10.79 5.12
CA THR A 46 -3.79 11.18 4.06
C THR A 46 -5.16 11.54 4.66
N LEU A 47 -5.66 10.73 5.60
CA LEU A 47 -6.94 10.94 6.29
C LEU A 47 -6.93 12.15 7.22
N ARG A 48 -5.82 12.47 7.90
CA ARG A 48 -5.74 13.59 8.85
C ARG A 48 -5.36 14.91 8.19
N HIS A 49 -4.25 14.95 7.46
CA HIS A 49 -3.66 16.17 6.89
C HIS A 49 -4.05 16.43 5.43
N GLY A 50 -4.74 15.48 4.81
CA GLY A 50 -5.28 15.61 3.47
C GLY A 50 -4.40 15.03 2.38
N ILE A 51 -5.02 14.99 1.20
CA ILE A 51 -4.52 14.31 -0.01
C ILE A 51 -3.12 14.82 -0.39
N LYS A 52 -2.87 16.14 -0.27
CA LYS A 52 -1.58 16.78 -0.58
C LYS A 52 -0.43 16.31 0.33
N HIS A 53 -0.69 16.07 1.61
CA HIS A 53 0.34 15.56 2.52
C HIS A 53 0.56 14.06 2.30
N GLY A 54 -0.50 13.32 1.94
CA GLY A 54 -0.40 11.93 1.51
C GLY A 54 0.45 11.76 0.25
N THR A 55 0.24 12.56 -0.80
CA THR A 55 1.02 12.47 -2.05
C THR A 55 2.52 12.70 -1.82
N GLN A 56 2.88 13.63 -0.94
CA GLN A 56 4.28 13.91 -0.61
C GLN A 56 5.00 12.71 0.02
N LEU A 57 4.26 11.78 0.65
CA LEU A 57 4.81 10.56 1.23
C LEU A 57 4.89 9.40 0.23
N ILE A 58 4.08 9.40 -0.83
CA ILE A 58 4.06 8.32 -1.83
C ILE A 58 5.42 8.19 -2.50
N ILE A 59 5.98 9.29 -2.99
CA ILE A 59 7.25 9.28 -3.72
C ILE A 59 8.38 8.68 -2.88
N PRO A 60 8.68 9.19 -1.67
CA PRO A 60 9.77 8.63 -0.85
C PRO A 60 9.47 7.21 -0.34
N ALA A 61 8.21 6.86 -0.07
CA ALA A 61 7.84 5.49 0.31
C ALA A 61 8.06 4.51 -0.84
N PHE A 62 7.63 4.90 -2.05
CA PHE A 62 7.76 4.10 -3.26
C PHE A 62 9.23 3.92 -3.64
N THR A 63 10.04 4.98 -3.61
CA THR A 63 11.48 4.86 -3.91
C THR A 63 12.19 3.97 -2.91
N ALA A 64 11.94 4.14 -1.61
CA ALA A 64 12.55 3.30 -0.58
C ALA A 64 12.20 1.81 -0.75
N HIS A 65 10.92 1.52 -1.02
CA HIS A 65 10.44 0.16 -1.23
C HIS A 65 11.00 -0.47 -2.51
N VAL A 66 11.02 0.27 -3.63
CA VAL A 66 11.60 -0.22 -4.89
C VAL A 66 13.10 -0.50 -4.75
N ILE A 67 13.85 0.37 -4.06
CA ILE A 67 15.27 0.14 -3.78
C ILE A 67 15.48 -1.17 -3.02
N LEU A 68 14.64 -1.44 -2.01
CA LEU A 68 14.70 -2.71 -1.27
C LEU A 68 14.41 -3.92 -2.17
N LEU A 69 13.39 -3.81 -3.04
CA LEU A 69 12.99 -4.90 -3.93
C LEU A 69 13.99 -5.18 -5.05
N MET A 70 14.72 -4.17 -5.52
CA MET A 70 15.76 -4.34 -6.54
C MET A 70 16.87 -5.30 -6.12
N PHE A 71 17.06 -5.54 -4.81
CA PHE A 71 17.98 -6.57 -4.33
C PHE A 71 17.51 -8.00 -4.60
N SER A 72 16.22 -8.21 -4.88
CA SER A 72 15.64 -9.55 -5.02
C SER A 72 14.94 -9.79 -6.36
N MET A 73 14.57 -8.75 -7.10
CA MET A 73 13.84 -8.88 -8.37
C MET A 73 14.24 -7.81 -9.40
N PRO A 74 14.04 -8.05 -10.70
CA PRO A 74 14.34 -7.06 -11.73
C PRO A 74 13.47 -5.80 -11.59
N LEU A 75 14.00 -4.66 -12.05
CA LEU A 75 13.39 -3.34 -11.88
C LEU A 75 11.91 -3.29 -12.31
N ASN A 76 11.56 -3.91 -13.43
CA ASN A 76 10.18 -3.89 -13.96
C ASN A 76 9.19 -4.53 -12.98
N LEU A 77 9.58 -5.64 -12.35
CA LEU A 77 8.76 -6.34 -11.35
C LEU A 77 8.74 -5.57 -10.03
N ALA A 78 9.86 -4.97 -9.62
CA ALA A 78 9.93 -4.15 -8.41
C ALA A 78 9.01 -2.92 -8.50
N LEU A 79 9.00 -2.24 -9.65
CA LEU A 79 8.12 -1.10 -9.91
C LEU A 79 6.65 -1.52 -9.90
N LEU A 80 6.32 -2.64 -10.56
CA LEU A 80 4.95 -3.17 -10.61
C LEU A 80 4.46 -3.56 -9.21
N GLU A 81 5.29 -4.26 -8.44
CA GLU A 81 4.96 -4.66 -7.06
C GLU A 81 4.72 -3.42 -6.18
N GLY A 82 5.62 -2.44 -6.24
CA GLY A 82 5.48 -1.20 -5.49
C GLY A 82 4.21 -0.43 -5.84
N LEU A 83 3.82 -0.41 -7.12
CA LEU A 83 2.59 0.23 -7.59
C LEU A 83 1.36 -0.49 -7.04
N ILE A 84 1.32 -1.82 -7.20
CA ILE A 84 0.21 -2.65 -6.71
C ILE A 84 0.08 -2.56 -5.19
N ARG A 85 1.19 -2.37 -4.45
CA ARG A 85 1.15 -2.26 -3.00
C ARG A 85 0.71 -0.86 -2.53
N ILE A 86 1.29 0.20 -3.10
CA ILE A 86 1.16 1.56 -2.57
C ILE A 86 -0.11 2.27 -3.08
N VAL A 87 -0.42 2.12 -4.37
CA VAL A 87 -1.51 2.84 -5.04
C VAL A 87 -2.89 2.51 -4.44
N PRO A 88 -3.27 1.24 -4.22
CA PRO A 88 -4.60 0.92 -3.69
C PRO A 88 -4.87 1.56 -2.34
N VAL A 89 -3.93 1.46 -1.41
CA VAL A 89 -4.11 2.00 -0.06
C VAL A 89 -4.25 3.51 -0.09
N TYR A 90 -3.46 4.19 -0.91
CA TYR A 90 -3.58 5.64 -1.09
C TYR A 90 -4.94 6.03 -1.67
N LEU A 91 -5.43 5.31 -2.69
CA LEU A 91 -6.76 5.53 -3.27
C LEU A 91 -7.87 5.27 -2.25
N PHE A 92 -7.78 4.22 -1.45
CA PHE A 92 -8.75 3.94 -0.39
C PHE A 92 -8.75 5.03 0.68
N ALA A 93 -7.58 5.52 1.08
CA ALA A 93 -7.49 6.63 2.03
C ALA A 93 -8.09 7.92 1.45
N CYS A 94 -7.90 8.20 0.16
CA CYS A 94 -8.52 9.33 -0.52
C CYS A 94 -10.04 9.18 -0.62
N ALA A 95 -10.51 8.02 -1.07
CA ALA A 95 -11.94 7.72 -1.19
C ALA A 95 -12.65 7.82 0.16
N LEU A 96 -12.03 7.30 1.23
CA LEU A 96 -12.57 7.37 2.58
C LEU A 96 -12.58 8.82 3.09
N ARG A 97 -11.55 9.62 2.80
CA ARG A 97 -11.52 11.04 3.19
C ARG A 97 -12.62 11.86 2.50
N VAL A 98 -12.81 11.65 1.19
CA VAL A 98 -13.75 12.46 0.39
C VAL A 98 -15.19 12.04 0.65
N SER A 99 -15.47 10.74 0.71
CA SER A 99 -16.84 10.24 0.82
C SER A 99 -17.31 10.06 2.26
N SER A 100 -16.40 9.94 3.24
CA SER A 100 -16.69 9.54 4.63
C SER A 100 -17.54 8.27 4.75
N SER A 101 -17.59 7.45 3.69
CA SER A 101 -18.48 6.29 3.60
C SER A 101 -17.68 5.04 3.24
N TRP A 102 -17.86 3.99 4.02
CA TRP A 102 -17.23 2.69 3.76
C TRP A 102 -17.79 2.02 2.50
N ASN A 103 -19.03 2.35 2.11
CA ASN A 103 -19.65 1.85 0.89
C ASN A 103 -18.89 2.31 -0.36
N VAL A 104 -18.45 3.57 -0.43
CA VAL A 104 -17.65 4.06 -1.56
C VAL A 104 -16.27 3.40 -1.58
N VAL A 105 -15.66 3.15 -0.42
CA VAL A 105 -14.38 2.41 -0.36
C VAL A 105 -14.54 1.00 -0.92
N ALA A 106 -15.63 0.30 -0.60
CA ALA A 106 -15.91 -1.03 -1.16
C ALA A 106 -16.09 -0.99 -2.69
N TRP A 107 -16.78 0.02 -3.22
CA TRP A 107 -16.88 0.23 -4.66
C TRP A 107 -15.53 0.50 -5.33
N VAL A 108 -14.71 1.36 -4.74
CA VAL A 108 -13.36 1.66 -5.25
C VAL A 108 -12.47 0.43 -5.20
N PHE A 109 -12.57 -0.40 -4.15
CA PHE A 109 -11.89 -1.68 -4.05
C PHE A 109 -12.30 -2.63 -5.18
N GLY A 110 -13.61 -2.80 -5.40
CA GLY A 110 -14.13 -3.65 -6.47
C GLY A 110 -13.69 -3.18 -7.85
N LEU A 111 -13.76 -1.88 -8.11
CA LEU A 111 -13.32 -1.28 -9.38
C LEU A 111 -11.82 -1.48 -9.60
N LEU A 112 -11.00 -1.26 -8.58
CA LEU A 112 -9.55 -1.42 -8.67
C LEU A 112 -9.16 -2.88 -8.91
N ALA A 113 -9.81 -3.83 -8.22
CA ALA A 113 -9.60 -5.26 -8.43
C ALA A 113 -9.98 -5.67 -9.86
N PHE A 114 -11.12 -5.18 -10.36
CA PHE A 114 -11.56 -5.44 -11.72
C PHE A 114 -10.57 -4.92 -12.77
N VAL A 115 -10.09 -3.68 -12.61
CA VAL A 115 -9.06 -3.09 -13.49
C VAL A 115 -7.77 -3.89 -13.43
N LEU A 116 -7.32 -4.29 -12.24
CA LEU A 116 -6.10 -5.09 -12.08
C LEU A 116 -6.20 -6.43 -12.81
N ILE A 117 -7.35 -7.11 -12.69
CA ILE A 117 -7.61 -8.38 -13.39
C ILE A 117 -7.57 -8.18 -14.91
N LEU A 118 -8.25 -7.14 -15.43
CA LEU A 118 -8.23 -6.84 -16.87
C LEU A 118 -6.80 -6.56 -17.37
N VAL A 119 -6.04 -5.76 -16.63
CA VAL A 119 -4.65 -5.44 -16.98
C VAL A 119 -3.79 -6.70 -16.98
N LEU A 120 -3.88 -7.54 -15.94
CA LEU A 120 -3.14 -8.80 -15.87
C LEU A 120 -3.51 -9.74 -17.02
N GLN A 121 -4.79 -9.86 -17.36
CA GLN A 121 -5.26 -10.71 -18.45
C GLN A 121 -4.76 -10.23 -19.82
N THR A 122 -4.63 -8.92 -20.03
CA THR A 122 -4.13 -8.36 -21.31
C THR A 122 -2.61 -8.42 -21.44
N ILE A 123 -1.86 -8.20 -20.36
CA ILE A 123 -0.39 -8.09 -20.41
C ILE A 123 0.28 -9.45 -20.21
N VAL A 124 -0.25 -10.30 -19.32
CA VAL A 124 0.35 -11.60 -18.99
C VAL A 124 -0.73 -12.68 -18.89
N PRO A 125 -1.39 -13.04 -20.01
CA PRO A 125 -2.46 -14.04 -20.01
C PRO A 125 -1.98 -15.40 -19.48
N GLU A 126 -0.71 -15.73 -19.70
CA GLU A 126 -0.07 -16.95 -19.22
C GLU A 126 0.01 -17.03 -17.68
N LEU A 127 0.06 -15.90 -16.97
CA LEU A 127 0.13 -15.88 -15.51
C LEU A 127 -1.14 -16.48 -14.88
N ILE A 128 -2.30 -16.15 -15.44
CA ILE A 128 -3.59 -16.67 -14.96
C ILE A 128 -3.69 -18.17 -15.23
N GLN A 129 -3.26 -18.63 -16.41
CA GLN A 129 -3.25 -20.05 -16.76
C GLN A 129 -2.30 -20.84 -15.86
N ASN A 130 -1.10 -20.31 -15.60
CA ASN A 130 -0.12 -20.94 -14.72
C ASN A 130 -0.60 -21.00 -13.27
N GLN A 131 -1.21 -19.93 -12.74
CA GLN A 131 -1.81 -19.97 -11.40
C GLN A 131 -2.98 -20.94 -11.31
N TYR A 132 -3.83 -21.01 -12.34
CA TYR A 132 -4.91 -21.98 -12.40
C TYR A 132 -4.39 -23.42 -12.43
N ALA A 133 -3.32 -23.70 -13.18
CA ALA A 133 -2.70 -25.01 -13.23
C ALA A 133 -2.13 -25.43 -11.87
N VAL A 134 -1.44 -24.51 -11.17
CA VAL A 134 -0.93 -24.74 -9.80
C VAL A 134 -2.09 -24.98 -8.83
N PHE A 135 -3.12 -24.14 -8.86
CA PHE A 135 -4.29 -24.29 -7.99
C PHE A 135 -5.01 -25.62 -8.23
N LYS A 136 -5.18 -25.99 -9.51
CA LYS A 136 -5.75 -27.29 -9.91
C LYS A 136 -4.91 -28.45 -9.37
N SER A 137 -3.58 -28.37 -9.45
CA SER A 137 -2.69 -29.42 -8.92
C SER A 137 -2.78 -29.58 -7.40
N ILE A 138 -3.02 -28.48 -6.66
CA ILE A 138 -3.19 -28.51 -5.21
C ILE A 138 -4.54 -29.13 -4.82
N ILE A 139 -5.60 -28.83 -5.58
CA ILE A 139 -6.94 -29.39 -5.32
C ILE A 139 -7.04 -30.86 -5.75
N SER A 140 -6.28 -31.28 -6.77
CA SER A 140 -6.28 -32.67 -7.23
C SER A 140 -5.36 -33.60 -6.43
N GLN A 141 -4.66 -33.09 -5.42
CA GLN A 141 -3.94 -33.88 -4.41
C GLN A 141 -4.87 -34.19 -3.24
#